data_AF-A0A925AWK9-F1
#
_entry.id   AF-A0A925AWK9-F1
#
_cell.length_a   1.000
_cell.length_b   1.000
_cell.length_c   1.000
_cell.angle_alpha   90.00
_cell.angle_beta   90.00
_cell.angle_gamma   90.00
#
_symmetry.space_group_name_H-M   'P 1'
#
loop_
_entity.id
_entity.type
_entity.pdbx_description
1 polymer ?
#
loop_
_entity_poly.entity_id
_entity_poly.type
_entity_poly.pdbx_seq_one_letter_code
_entity_poly.pdbx_strand_id
1 'polypeptide(L)'
;MNTDKPTIVLIHGLWMTPRSWEGWIDRYQKAGYTVLAPSWPGMEGEVEAIRRDPSRLKGLKMKTVVDNYERIIRRLDTLPILMG
;
A
#
# COMPACT_ATOMS: atom_id res chain seq x y z
N MET A 1 -22.13 -12.73 13.48
CA MET A 1 -20.86 -12.00 13.67
C MET A 1 -20.02 -12.26 12.44
N ASN A 2 -19.46 -11.22 11.80
CA ASN A 2 -18.61 -11.44 10.63
C ASN A 2 -17.32 -12.11 11.10
N THR A 3 -17.10 -13.36 10.70
CA THR A 3 -15.95 -14.18 11.12
C THR A 3 -14.72 -13.96 10.24
N ASP A 4 -14.87 -13.18 9.18
CA ASP A 4 -13.81 -12.93 8.21
C ASP A 4 -12.74 -12.01 8.78
N LYS A 5 -11.49 -12.35 8.51
CA LYS A 5 -10.34 -11.56 8.96
C LYS A 5 -10.37 -10.18 8.31
N PRO A 6 -10.11 -9.09 9.05
CA PRO A 6 -10.04 -7.76 8.46
C PRO A 6 -8.92 -7.68 7.42
N THR A 7 -9.13 -6.89 6.37
CA THR A 7 -8.07 -6.64 5.39
C THR A 7 -6.92 -5.86 6.03
N ILE A 8 -5.68 -6.22 5.72
CA ILE A 8 -4.49 -5.46 6.13
C ILE A 8 -4.08 -4.56 4.96
N VAL A 9 -3.92 -3.27 5.21
CA VAL A 9 -3.37 -2.30 4.23
C VAL A 9 -2.00 -1.85 4.72
N LEU A 10 -0.96 -2.20 3.96
CA LEU A 10 0.43 -1.86 4.21
C LEU A 10 0.78 -0.55 3.49
N ILE A 11 1.17 0.45 4.26
CA ILE A 11 1.44 1.82 3.83
C ILE A 11 2.96 1.99 3.88
N HIS A 12 3.64 2.03 2.74
CA HIS A 12 5.08 2.26 2.75
C HIS A 12 5.42 3.74 3.03
N GLY A 13 6.60 3.96 3.62
CA GLY A 13 7.16 5.28 3.89
C GLY A 13 7.85 5.93 2.68
N LEU A 14 8.32 7.15 2.90
CA LEU A 14 9.16 7.87 1.92
C LEU A 14 10.45 7.06 1.66
N TRP A 15 10.92 7.06 0.41
CA TRP A 15 12.10 6.31 -0.07
C TRP A 15 11.92 4.79 -0.17
N MET A 16 10.73 4.29 0.11
CA MET A 16 10.38 2.87 -0.02
C MET A 16 9.39 2.67 -1.18
N THR A 17 9.20 1.41 -1.56
CA THR A 17 8.12 0.98 -2.47
C THR A 17 7.35 -0.15 -1.76
N PRO A 18 6.17 -0.56 -2.25
CA PRO A 18 5.46 -1.72 -1.69
C PRO A 18 6.31 -2.97 -1.54
N ARG A 19 7.37 -3.10 -2.33
CA ARG A 19 8.34 -4.21 -2.27
C ARG A 19 8.96 -4.42 -0.88
N SER A 20 9.09 -3.37 -0.07
CA SER A 20 9.60 -3.50 1.30
C SER A 20 8.74 -4.40 2.19
N TRP A 21 7.49 -4.64 1.78
CA TRP A 21 6.53 -5.44 2.52
C TRP A 21 6.45 -6.91 2.06
N GLU A 22 7.21 -7.36 1.05
CA GLU A 22 7.10 -8.72 0.48
C GLU A 22 7.04 -9.83 1.54
N GLY A 23 7.95 -9.82 2.52
CA GLY A 23 7.97 -10.82 3.59
C GLY A 23 6.77 -10.74 4.54
N TRP A 24 6.22 -9.54 4.77
CA TRP A 24 5.03 -9.35 5.61
C TRP A 24 3.76 -9.76 4.88
N ILE A 25 3.67 -9.47 3.57
CA ILE A 25 2.59 -9.92 2.71
C ILE A 25 2.52 -11.46 2.76
N ASP A 26 3.64 -12.15 2.51
CA ASP A 26 3.71 -13.60 2.56
C ASP A 26 3.29 -14.15 3.94
N ARG A 27 3.83 -13.57 5.02
CA ARG A 27 3.48 -13.95 6.39
C ARG A 27 1.98 -13.84 6.66
N TYR A 28 1.35 -12.72 6.33
CA TYR A 28 -0.05 -12.46 6.66
C TYR A 28 -1.02 -13.21 5.76
N GLN A 29 -0.68 -13.37 4.48
CA GLN A 29 -1.43 -14.23 3.56
C GLN A 29 -1.41 -15.69 4.05
N LYS A 30 -0.26 -16.22 4.49
CA LYS A 30 -0.16 -17.54 5.13
C LYS A 30 -1.00 -17.66 6.40
N ALA A 31 -1.24 -16.56 7.11
CA ALA A 31 -2.13 -16.51 8.27
C ALA A 31 -3.61 -16.30 7.91
N GLY A 32 -3.97 -16.29 6.61
CA GLY A 32 -5.36 -16.19 6.12
C GLY A 32 -5.91 -14.77 6.02
N TYR A 33 -5.07 -13.74 6.04
CA TYR A 33 -5.51 -12.35 5.84
C TYR A 33 -5.51 -11.98 4.36
N THR A 34 -6.47 -11.17 3.94
CA THR A 34 -6.34 -10.35 2.72
C THR A 34 -5.37 -9.22 3.01
N VAL A 35 -4.37 -9.03 2.15
CA VAL A 35 -3.33 -8.01 2.31
C VAL A 35 -3.23 -7.15 1.06
N LEU A 36 -3.26 -5.85 1.24
CA LEU A 36 -3.05 -4.85 0.20
C LEU A 36 -1.77 -4.07 0.52
N ALA A 37 -0.89 -3.92 -0.47
CA ALA A 37 0.29 -3.05 -0.38
C ALA A 37 0.31 -2.11 -1.59
N PRO A 38 -0.61 -1.14 -1.65
CA PRO A 38 -0.68 -0.22 -2.78
C PRO A 38 0.53 0.71 -2.80
N SER A 39 0.98 1.05 -4.00
CA SER A 39 2.00 2.08 -4.20
C SER A 39 1.44 3.47 -3.94
N TRP A 40 2.31 4.40 -3.55
CA TRP A 40 2.03 5.82 -3.70
C TRP A 40 1.76 6.16 -5.18
N PRO A 41 0.88 7.13 -5.46
CA PRO A 41 0.64 7.59 -6.82
C PRO A 41 1.94 8.01 -7.52
N GLY A 42 2.21 7.45 -8.70
CA GLY A 42 3.40 7.72 -9.49
C GLY A 42 4.63 6.88 -9.13
N MET A 43 4.54 6.01 -8.12
CA MET A 43 5.60 5.05 -7.74
C MET A 43 5.27 3.62 -8.19
N GLU A 44 4.38 3.44 -9.17
CA GLU A 44 4.01 2.12 -9.67
C GLU A 44 5.13 1.48 -10.51
N GLY A 45 5.27 0.16 -10.42
CA GLY A 45 6.21 -0.62 -11.22
C GLY A 45 7.53 -0.91 -10.52
N GLU A 46 8.55 -1.27 -11.31
CA GLU A 46 9.84 -1.72 -10.80
C GLU A 46 10.66 -0.58 -10.19
N VAL A 47 11.31 -0.86 -9.05
CA VAL A 47 12.17 0.11 -8.33
C VAL A 47 13.22 0.72 -9.24
N GLU A 48 13.83 -0.09 -10.11
CA GLU A 48 14.87 0.37 -11.05
C GLU A 48 14.34 1.27 -12.17
N ALA A 49 13.06 1.14 -12.53
CA ALA A 49 12.44 2.06 -13.48
C ALA A 49 12.18 3.42 -12.83
N ILE A 50 11.63 3.42 -11.62
CA ILE A 50 11.36 4.64 -10.84
C ILE A 50 12.65 5.40 -10.53
N ARG A 51 13.74 4.68 -10.21
CA ARG A 51 15.07 5.28 -9.98
C ARG A 51 15.63 5.94 -11.24
N ARG A 52 15.44 5.33 -12.41
CA ARG A 52 15.91 5.89 -13.69
C ARG A 52 15.15 7.14 -14.10
N ASP A 53 13.85 7.20 -13.83
CA ASP A 53 13.03 8.38 -14.11
C ASP A 53 12.04 8.68 -12.95
N PRO A 54 12.46 9.51 -11.98
CA PRO A 54 11.59 9.91 -10.86
C PRO A 54 10.70 11.11 -11.20
N SER A 55 10.59 11.53 -12.46
CA SER A 55 9.88 12.76 -12.85
C SER A 55 8.41 12.77 -12.40
N ARG A 56 7.76 11.60 -12.35
CA ARG A 56 6.39 11.42 -11.87
C ARG A 56 6.19 11.77 -10.39
N LEU A 57 7.26 11.77 -9.60
CA LEU A 57 7.22 12.12 -8.17
C LEU A 57 7.36 13.62 -7.93
N LYS A 58 7.73 14.39 -8.95
CA LYS A 58 7.94 15.82 -8.83
C LYS A 58 6.64 16.51 -8.41
N GLY A 59 6.68 17.15 -7.26
CA GLY A 59 5.53 17.90 -6.73
C GLY A 59 4.47 17.04 -6.06
N LEU A 60 4.72 15.74 -5.84
CA LEU A 60 3.82 14.86 -5.06
C LEU A 60 3.53 15.48 -3.69
N LYS A 61 2.25 15.57 -3.36
CA LYS A 61 1.76 16.15 -2.10
C LYS A 61 1.33 15.05 -1.15
N MET A 62 1.57 15.27 0.15
CA MET A 62 1.11 14.34 1.19
C MET A 62 -0.40 14.09 1.11
N LYS A 63 -1.19 15.14 0.83
CA LYS A 63 -2.64 15.01 0.63
C LYS A 63 -2.98 14.01 -0.48
N THR A 64 -2.27 14.03 -1.61
CA THR A 64 -2.49 13.10 -2.72
C THR A 64 -2.23 11.65 -2.31
N VAL A 65 -1.22 11.42 -1.45
CA VAL A 65 -0.95 10.09 -0.89
C VAL A 65 -2.09 9.65 0.02
N VAL A 66 -2.50 10.50 0.97
CA VAL A 66 -3.60 10.21 1.89
C VAL A 66 -4.92 9.94 1.15
N ASP A 67 -5.29 10.79 0.20
CA ASP A 67 -6.50 10.65 -0.61
C ASP A 67 -6.51 9.32 -1.39
N ASN A 68 -5.34 8.86 -1.86
CA ASN A 68 -5.22 7.58 -2.54
C ASN A 68 -5.53 6.39 -1.61
N TYR A 69 -4.96 6.38 -0.40
CA TYR A 69 -5.25 5.33 0.58
C TYR A 69 -6.71 5.40 1.06
N GLU A 70 -7.25 6.60 1.30
CA GLU A 70 -8.66 6.79 1.65
C GLU A 70 -9.59 6.17 0.60
N ARG A 71 -9.34 6.44 -0.69
CA ARG A 71 -10.13 5.86 -1.79
C ARG A 71 -10.08 4.34 -1.83
N ILE A 72 -8.93 3.74 -1.49
CA ILE A 72 -8.78 2.28 -1.41
C ILE A 72 -9.57 1.75 -0.22
N ILE A 73 -9.40 2.35 0.96
CA ILE A 73 -10.05 1.94 2.21
C ILE A 73 -11.57 2.02 2.12
N ARG A 74 -12.12 3.08 1.48
CA ARG A 74 -13.57 3.26 1.29
C ARG A 74 -14.24 2.19 0.43
N ARG A 75 -13.47 1.37 -0.29
CA ARG A 75 -13.97 0.27 -1.12
C ARG A 75 -13.96 -1.08 -0.40
N LEU A 76 -13.46 -1.12 0.83
CA LEU A 76 -13.42 -2.36 1.63
C LEU A 76 -14.74 -2.54 2.38
N ASP A 77 -15.23 -3.78 2.41
CA ASP A 77 -16.49 -4.13 3.10
C ASP A 77 -16.39 -4.04 4.63
N THR A 78 -15.18 -4.08 5.16
CA THR A 78 -14.89 -4.04 6.61
C THR A 78 -13.78 -3.05 6.92
N LEU A 79 -13.75 -2.57 8.18
CA LEU A 79 -12.67 -1.71 8.65
C LEU A 79 -11.32 -2.47 8.59
N PRO A 80 -10.32 -1.93 7.86
CA PRO A 80 -9.04 -2.59 7.74
C PRO A 80 -8.14 -2.35 8.95
N ILE A 81 -7.08 -3.15 9.05
CA ILE A 81 -5.90 -2.85 9.84
C ILE A 81 -4.95 -2.03 8.95
N LEU A 82 -4.52 -0.86 9.41
CA LEU A 82 -3.49 -0.05 8.74
C LEU A 82 -2.14 -0.26 9.42
N MET A 83 -1.08 -0.43 8.62
CA MET A 83 0.29 -0.61 9.10
C MET A 83 1.24 0.20 8.23
N GLY A 84 2.21 0.90 8.82
CA GLY A 84 3.22 1.68 8.11
C GLY A 84 4.49 1.85 8.91
#